data_AF-G5QQS8-F1
#
_entry.id   AF-G5QQS8-F1
#
_cell.length_a   1.000
_cell.length_b   1.000
_cell.length_c   1.000
_cell.angle_alpha   90.00
_cell.angle_beta   90.00
_cell.angle_gamma   90.00
#
_symmetry.space_group_name_H-M   'P 1'
#
loop_
_entity.id
_entity.type
_entity.pdbx_description
1 polymer ?
#
loop_
_entity_poly.entity_id
_entity_poly.type
_entity_poly.pdbx_seq_one_letter_code
_entity_poly.pdbx_strand_id
1 'polypeptide(L)'
;MTITDGATGGHIIGDNAVIDNVGDTTVSGAGSAALYVDGDNTLIINEGDQTISGGATGTRIDGSKARIANTGDIAVDGAGSAAVVINGDNGSLTQAGDLLVTDGAMGIITYGTGNEAKNTGNATVRDQDSVGFVVAGEQNAFRNKGNINVSLNGTGALVSGNTSQVTLDGDINVISVQDSDGVFRGATGVNVSGDSNTVNIAGNVNMSAEFEQNSLIAG
;
A
#
# COMPACT_ATOMS: atom_id res chain seq x y z
N MET A 1 -4.37 -18.43 -8.16
CA MET A 1 -3.60 -18.30 -9.41
C MET A 1 -2.12 -18.17 -9.05
N THR A 2 -1.20 -18.73 -9.84
CA THR A 2 0.26 -18.54 -9.65
C THR A 2 0.86 -18.00 -10.94
N ILE A 3 1.56 -16.87 -10.86
CA ILE A 3 2.12 -16.14 -12.01
C ILE A 3 3.60 -15.87 -11.74
N THR A 4 4.47 -16.25 -12.67
CA THR A 4 5.93 -16.11 -12.54
C THR A 4 6.56 -15.61 -13.84
N ASP A 5 7.84 -15.24 -13.78
CA ASP A 5 8.72 -15.04 -14.94
C ASP A 5 8.24 -14.00 -15.97
N GLY A 6 7.64 -12.90 -15.51
CA GLY A 6 7.20 -11.79 -16.35
C GLY A 6 5.83 -12.00 -17.01
N ALA A 7 5.09 -13.04 -16.60
CA ALA A 7 3.78 -13.34 -17.18
C ALA A 7 2.67 -12.41 -16.66
N THR A 8 1.61 -12.27 -17.45
CA THR A 8 0.36 -11.61 -17.03
C THR A 8 -0.74 -12.66 -16.88
N GLY A 9 -1.35 -12.75 -15.70
CA GLY A 9 -2.42 -13.71 -15.41
C GLY A 9 -3.70 -13.40 -16.19
N GLY A 10 -4.17 -12.15 -16.12
CA GLY A 10 -5.30 -11.64 -16.90
C GLY A 10 -5.05 -10.23 -17.41
N HIS A 11 -5.35 -9.99 -18.69
CA HIS A 11 -5.32 -8.65 -19.30
C HIS A 11 -6.72 -8.31 -19.84
N ILE A 12 -7.34 -7.29 -19.26
CA ILE A 12 -8.69 -6.84 -19.59
C ILE A 12 -8.58 -5.49 -20.29
N ILE A 13 -9.18 -5.38 -21.48
CA ILE A 13 -9.25 -4.14 -22.25
C ILE A 13 -10.72 -3.77 -22.43
N GLY A 14 -11.10 -2.58 -21.95
CA GLY A 14 -12.44 -2.02 -22.08
C GLY A 14 -13.05 -1.57 -20.76
N ASP A 15 -14.02 -0.66 -20.86
CA ASP A 15 -14.63 0.00 -19.71
C ASP A 15 -15.70 -0.85 -19.02
N ASN A 16 -15.97 -0.54 -17.75
CA ASN A 16 -17.03 -1.13 -16.92
C ASN A 16 -16.85 -2.63 -16.65
N ALA A 17 -15.62 -3.13 -16.71
CA ALA A 17 -15.33 -4.50 -16.34
C ALA A 17 -15.67 -4.74 -14.86
N VAL A 18 -16.17 -5.94 -14.57
CA VAL A 18 -16.38 -6.42 -13.19
C VAL A 18 -15.54 -7.67 -13.02
N ILE A 19 -14.63 -7.64 -12.06
CA ILE A 19 -13.66 -8.69 -11.80
C ILE A 19 -13.84 -9.13 -10.35
N ASP A 20 -14.16 -10.39 -10.17
CA ASP A 20 -14.38 -11.02 -8.87
C ASP A 20 -13.33 -12.11 -8.68
N ASN A 21 -12.37 -11.86 -7.78
CA ASN A 21 -11.28 -12.76 -7.48
C ASN A 21 -11.42 -13.33 -6.07
N VAL A 22 -12.11 -14.47 -6.00
CA VAL A 22 -12.32 -15.22 -4.75
C VAL A 22 -11.11 -16.10 -4.40
N GLY A 23 -10.30 -16.48 -5.39
CA GLY A 23 -9.18 -17.39 -5.19
C GLY A 23 -7.89 -16.67 -4.79
N ASP A 24 -7.05 -17.37 -4.02
CA ASP A 24 -5.73 -16.87 -3.63
C ASP A 24 -4.84 -16.67 -4.86
N THR A 25 -3.98 -15.67 -4.82
CA THR A 25 -3.05 -15.34 -5.91
C THR A 25 -1.63 -15.26 -5.38
N THR A 26 -0.70 -15.86 -6.11
CA THR A 26 0.73 -15.68 -5.89
C THR A 26 1.35 -15.12 -7.17
N VAL A 27 2.06 -14.00 -7.06
CA VAL A 27 2.76 -13.34 -8.17
C VAL A 27 4.21 -13.18 -7.79
N SER A 28 5.13 -13.59 -8.67
CA SER A 28 6.56 -13.39 -8.42
C SER A 28 7.34 -13.08 -9.69
N GLY A 29 8.45 -12.36 -9.53
CA GLY A 29 9.38 -12.06 -10.61
C GLY A 29 9.05 -10.74 -11.34
N ALA A 30 10.12 -10.07 -11.78
CA ALA A 30 10.03 -8.76 -12.38
C ALA A 30 9.15 -8.76 -13.63
N GLY A 31 8.23 -7.79 -13.70
CA GLY A 31 7.29 -7.64 -14.81
C GLY A 31 6.09 -8.58 -14.77
N SER A 32 6.01 -9.50 -13.79
CA SER A 32 4.82 -10.33 -13.61
C SER A 32 3.65 -9.48 -13.10
N ALA A 33 2.45 -9.75 -13.60
CA ALA A 33 1.22 -9.14 -13.13
C ALA A 33 0.12 -10.18 -12.96
N ALA A 34 -0.60 -10.24 -11.82
CA ALA A 34 -1.78 -11.11 -11.77
C ALA A 34 -2.87 -10.58 -12.68
N LEU A 35 -3.14 -9.27 -12.57
CA LEU A 35 -4.20 -8.62 -13.29
C LEU A 35 -3.72 -7.29 -13.86
N TYR A 36 -3.94 -7.09 -15.15
CA TYR A 36 -3.77 -5.81 -15.83
C TYR A 36 -5.10 -5.40 -16.46
N VAL A 37 -5.58 -4.21 -16.12
CA VAL A 37 -6.79 -3.62 -16.69
C VAL A 37 -6.44 -2.32 -17.40
N ASP A 38 -6.84 -2.22 -18.67
CA ASP A 38 -6.86 -0.99 -19.46
C ASP A 38 -8.33 -0.63 -19.73
N GLY A 39 -8.89 0.28 -18.92
CA GLY A 39 -10.30 0.63 -19.01
C GLY A 39 -10.87 1.38 -17.80
N ASP A 40 -11.84 2.23 -18.06
CA ASP A 40 -12.48 3.09 -17.07
C ASP A 40 -13.60 2.37 -16.30
N ASN A 41 -13.92 2.88 -15.11
CA ASN A 41 -15.06 2.45 -14.28
C ASN A 41 -15.06 0.94 -13.94
N THR A 42 -13.90 0.31 -13.92
CA THR A 42 -13.73 -1.09 -13.52
C THR A 42 -14.06 -1.28 -12.04
N LEU A 43 -14.77 -2.35 -11.71
CA LEU A 43 -14.97 -2.83 -10.34
C LEU A 43 -14.15 -4.11 -10.12
N ILE A 44 -13.31 -4.12 -9.09
CA ILE A 44 -12.52 -5.29 -8.69
C ILE A 44 -12.84 -5.63 -7.24
N ILE A 45 -13.16 -6.89 -6.99
CA ILE A 45 -13.34 -7.46 -5.65
C ILE A 45 -12.30 -8.56 -5.50
N ASN A 46 -11.39 -8.41 -4.53
CA ASN A 46 -10.36 -9.39 -4.20
C ASN A 46 -10.65 -9.96 -2.82
N GLU A 47 -11.23 -11.16 -2.78
CA GLU A 47 -11.53 -11.86 -1.53
C GLU A 47 -10.43 -12.85 -1.14
N GLY A 48 -9.74 -13.43 -2.13
CA GLY A 48 -8.64 -14.36 -1.88
C GLY A 48 -7.33 -13.67 -1.48
N ASP A 49 -6.49 -14.39 -0.74
CA ASP A 49 -5.24 -13.85 -0.23
C ASP A 49 -4.22 -13.64 -1.36
N GLN A 50 -3.45 -12.57 -1.30
CA GLN A 50 -2.49 -12.20 -2.34
C GLN A 50 -1.07 -12.20 -1.77
N THR A 51 -0.16 -12.94 -2.40
CA THR A 51 1.28 -12.89 -2.11
C THR A 51 2.03 -12.40 -3.34
N ILE A 52 2.72 -11.27 -3.23
CA ILE A 52 3.42 -10.61 -4.34
C ILE A 52 4.89 -10.45 -3.97
N SER A 53 5.81 -10.84 -4.87
CA SER A 53 7.25 -10.75 -4.59
C SER A 53 8.14 -10.52 -5.81
N GLY A 54 9.41 -10.15 -5.56
CA GLY A 54 10.47 -10.17 -6.58
C GLY A 54 10.26 -9.21 -7.76
N GLY A 55 9.68 -8.03 -7.52
CA GLY A 55 9.43 -7.02 -8.55
C GLY A 55 8.12 -7.20 -9.31
N ALA A 56 7.20 -8.01 -8.79
CA ALA A 56 5.91 -8.29 -9.40
C ALA A 56 4.82 -7.28 -9.00
N THR A 57 3.76 -7.20 -9.80
CA THR A 57 2.55 -6.43 -9.48
C THR A 57 1.36 -7.36 -9.25
N GLY A 58 0.56 -7.15 -8.21
CA GLY A 58 -0.71 -7.86 -8.03
C GLY A 58 -1.70 -7.42 -9.10
N THR A 59 -2.30 -6.25 -8.89
CA THR A 59 -3.26 -5.63 -9.81
C THR A 59 -2.76 -4.30 -10.31
N ARG A 60 -2.69 -4.13 -11.63
CA ARG A 60 -2.45 -2.85 -12.31
C ARG A 60 -3.73 -2.40 -13.01
N ILE A 61 -4.10 -1.14 -12.83
CA ILE A 61 -5.20 -0.50 -13.56
C ILE A 61 -4.67 0.77 -14.21
N ASP A 62 -4.85 0.85 -15.52
CA ASP A 62 -4.70 2.06 -16.32
C ASP A 62 -6.11 2.49 -16.74
N GLY A 63 -6.70 3.40 -15.97
CA GLY A 63 -8.11 3.75 -16.13
C GLY A 63 -8.66 4.57 -14.96
N SER A 64 -9.60 5.46 -15.28
CA SER A 64 -10.25 6.35 -14.32
C SER A 64 -11.46 5.70 -13.67
N LYS A 65 -11.85 6.19 -12.48
CA LYS A 65 -13.04 5.75 -11.73
C LYS A 65 -13.05 4.27 -11.36
N ALA A 66 -11.87 3.64 -11.32
CA ALA A 66 -11.73 2.27 -10.84
C ALA A 66 -12.19 2.17 -9.39
N ARG A 67 -12.89 1.09 -9.04
CA ARG A 67 -13.34 0.78 -7.68
C ARG A 67 -12.77 -0.56 -7.28
N ILE A 68 -12.01 -0.59 -6.19
CA ILE A 68 -11.35 -1.81 -5.72
C ILE A 68 -11.73 -2.05 -4.26
N ALA A 69 -12.16 -3.28 -3.96
CA ALA A 69 -12.36 -3.77 -2.60
C ALA A 69 -11.49 -4.99 -2.38
N ASN A 70 -10.49 -4.86 -1.50
CA ASN A 70 -9.64 -5.96 -1.07
C ASN A 70 -10.08 -6.41 0.32
N THR A 71 -10.66 -7.59 0.42
CA THR A 71 -11.06 -8.20 1.69
C THR A 71 -10.15 -9.35 2.09
N GLY A 72 -9.46 -9.97 1.14
CA GLY A 72 -8.38 -10.92 1.42
C GLY A 72 -7.11 -10.21 1.93
N ASP A 73 -6.25 -10.97 2.59
CA ASP A 73 -4.99 -10.47 3.11
C ASP A 73 -3.98 -10.30 1.97
N ILE A 74 -3.09 -9.32 2.10
CA ILE A 74 -2.09 -8.99 1.09
C ILE A 74 -0.71 -8.98 1.74
N ALA A 75 0.21 -9.77 1.21
CA ALA A 75 1.63 -9.72 1.52
C ALA A 75 2.43 -9.29 0.28
N VAL A 76 3.23 -8.23 0.41
CA VAL A 76 4.09 -7.70 -0.66
C VAL A 76 5.52 -7.65 -0.17
N ASP A 77 6.42 -8.27 -0.93
CA ASP A 77 7.81 -8.44 -0.53
C ASP A 77 8.80 -8.11 -1.66
N GLY A 78 9.93 -7.50 -1.31
CA GLY A 78 11.02 -7.24 -2.23
C GLY A 78 10.85 -5.99 -3.09
N ALA A 79 11.99 -5.33 -3.35
CA ALA A 79 12.07 -4.10 -4.11
C ALA A 79 11.37 -4.17 -5.49
N GLY A 80 10.58 -3.14 -5.78
CA GLY A 80 9.82 -3.00 -7.03
C GLY A 80 8.52 -3.81 -7.07
N SER A 81 8.20 -4.58 -6.02
CA SER A 81 6.91 -5.26 -5.92
C SER A 81 5.79 -4.28 -5.53
N ALA A 82 4.59 -4.50 -6.06
CA ALA A 82 3.39 -3.71 -5.73
C ALA A 82 2.13 -4.57 -5.61
N ALA A 83 1.28 -4.37 -4.59
CA ALA A 83 -0.01 -5.07 -4.52
C ALA A 83 -1.01 -4.53 -5.54
N VAL A 84 -1.24 -3.22 -5.49
CA VAL A 84 -2.20 -2.54 -6.35
C VAL A 84 -1.60 -1.25 -6.87
N VAL A 85 -1.71 -1.02 -8.18
CA VAL A 85 -1.30 0.22 -8.84
C VAL A 85 -2.47 0.76 -9.65
N ILE A 86 -3.00 1.92 -9.26
CA ILE A 86 -4.04 2.64 -10.00
C ILE A 86 -3.38 3.84 -10.67
N ASN A 87 -3.37 3.86 -12.00
CA ASN A 87 -3.00 5.01 -12.82
C ASN A 87 -4.27 5.58 -13.46
N GLY A 88 -4.89 6.56 -12.81
CA GLY A 88 -6.11 7.17 -13.31
C GLY A 88 -6.74 8.09 -12.28
N ASP A 89 -7.80 8.79 -12.70
CA ASP A 89 -8.43 9.80 -11.87
C ASP A 89 -9.72 9.28 -11.22
N ASN A 90 -10.07 9.83 -10.06
CA ASN A 90 -11.34 9.59 -9.36
C ASN A 90 -11.61 8.11 -9.01
N GLY A 91 -10.56 7.30 -8.86
CA GLY A 91 -10.62 5.94 -8.38
C GLY A 91 -10.88 5.86 -6.87
N SER A 92 -11.39 4.73 -6.40
CA SER A 92 -11.61 4.45 -4.99
C SER A 92 -11.13 3.04 -4.66
N LEU A 93 -10.29 2.92 -3.64
CA LEU A 93 -9.78 1.65 -3.15
C LEU A 93 -10.08 1.52 -1.66
N THR A 94 -10.59 0.35 -1.26
CA THR A 94 -10.71 -0.04 0.15
C THR A 94 -9.89 -1.29 0.42
N GLN A 95 -8.89 -1.16 1.30
CA GLN A 95 -8.13 -2.26 1.89
C GLN A 95 -8.76 -2.64 3.23
N ALA A 96 -9.45 -3.78 3.27
CA ALA A 96 -10.10 -4.29 4.47
C ALA A 96 -9.38 -5.49 5.10
N GLY A 97 -8.76 -6.35 4.29
CA GLY A 97 -7.85 -7.39 4.78
C GLY A 97 -6.56 -6.79 5.35
N ASP A 98 -5.75 -7.62 6.00
CA ASP A 98 -4.45 -7.20 6.50
C ASP A 98 -3.48 -6.96 5.33
N LEU A 99 -2.60 -5.97 5.48
CA LEU A 99 -1.59 -5.60 4.51
C LEU A 99 -0.20 -5.70 5.15
N LEU A 100 0.66 -6.56 4.62
CA LEU A 100 2.07 -6.67 4.99
C LEU A 100 2.95 -6.20 3.83
N VAL A 101 3.86 -5.26 4.09
CA VAL A 101 4.81 -4.74 3.10
C VAL A 101 6.23 -4.75 3.67
N THR A 102 7.14 -5.47 3.00
CA THR A 102 8.51 -5.75 3.47
C THR A 102 9.56 -5.64 2.36
N ASP A 103 10.83 -5.58 2.75
CA ASP A 103 12.01 -5.66 1.87
C ASP A 103 12.03 -4.69 0.66
N GLY A 104 11.59 -3.44 0.87
CA GLY A 104 11.60 -2.38 -0.15
C GLY A 104 10.40 -2.40 -1.10
N ALA A 105 9.38 -3.21 -0.81
CA ALA A 105 8.15 -3.26 -1.59
C ALA A 105 7.25 -2.04 -1.37
N MET A 106 6.28 -1.87 -2.26
CA MET A 106 5.22 -0.88 -2.13
C MET A 106 3.88 -1.62 -2.00
N GLY A 107 3.01 -1.23 -1.07
CA GLY A 107 1.71 -1.87 -0.91
C GLY A 107 0.74 -1.39 -1.99
N ILE A 108 -0.04 -0.37 -1.63
CA ILE A 108 -1.07 0.20 -2.49
C ILE A 108 -0.61 1.55 -3.03
N ILE A 109 -0.71 1.70 -4.35
CA ILE A 109 -0.28 2.91 -5.06
C ILE A 109 -1.47 3.47 -5.84
N THR A 110 -1.77 4.75 -5.62
CA THR A 110 -2.76 5.50 -6.40
C THR A 110 -2.13 6.77 -6.95
N TYR A 111 -2.04 6.85 -8.28
CA TYR A 111 -1.60 8.03 -9.02
C TYR A 111 -2.77 8.68 -9.73
N GLY A 112 -2.78 10.01 -9.77
CA GLY A 112 -3.77 10.80 -10.50
C GLY A 112 -4.46 11.83 -9.61
N THR A 113 -5.64 12.27 -10.03
CA THR A 113 -6.41 13.32 -9.37
C THR A 113 -7.68 12.78 -8.76
N GLY A 114 -8.01 13.20 -7.53
CA GLY A 114 -9.29 12.91 -6.89
C GLY A 114 -9.48 11.43 -6.48
N ASN A 115 -8.41 10.66 -6.40
CA ASN A 115 -8.45 9.28 -5.95
C ASN A 115 -8.67 9.19 -4.43
N GLU A 116 -9.34 8.14 -3.97
CA GLU A 116 -9.49 7.82 -2.56
C GLU A 116 -8.87 6.45 -2.26
N ALA A 117 -7.86 6.42 -1.39
CA ALA A 117 -7.30 5.20 -0.82
C ALA A 117 -7.73 5.09 0.65
N LYS A 118 -8.47 4.03 0.97
CA LYS A 118 -9.00 3.78 2.31
C LYS A 118 -8.43 2.50 2.89
N ASN A 119 -7.90 2.59 4.11
CA ASN A 119 -7.48 1.44 4.90
C ASN A 119 -8.44 1.23 6.08
N THR A 120 -9.07 0.06 6.15
CA THR A 120 -9.86 -0.37 7.31
C THR A 120 -9.28 -1.61 8.00
N GLY A 121 -8.40 -2.36 7.33
CA GLY A 121 -7.64 -3.48 7.90
C GLY A 121 -6.39 -3.03 8.64
N ASN A 122 -5.58 -3.98 9.12
CA ASN A 122 -4.28 -3.64 9.72
C ASN A 122 -3.21 -3.60 8.63
N ALA A 123 -2.43 -2.52 8.58
CA ALA A 123 -1.24 -2.45 7.76
C ALA A 123 0.00 -2.60 8.64
N THR A 124 0.94 -3.42 8.21
CA THR A 124 2.27 -3.58 8.79
C THR A 124 3.30 -3.32 7.71
N VAL A 125 4.12 -2.28 7.89
CA VAL A 125 5.16 -1.88 6.94
C VAL A 125 6.51 -1.91 7.63
N ARG A 126 7.45 -2.66 7.07
CA ARG A 126 8.75 -2.92 7.69
C ARG A 126 9.84 -2.90 6.64
N ASP A 127 11.07 -2.68 7.09
CA ASP A 127 12.29 -2.67 6.29
C ASP A 127 12.48 -1.41 5.44
N GLN A 128 13.74 -1.21 5.06
CA GLN A 128 14.18 -0.03 4.33
C GLN A 128 13.41 0.09 3.00
N ASP A 129 13.03 1.32 2.67
CA ASP A 129 12.33 1.70 1.43
C ASP A 129 10.93 1.08 1.24
N SER A 130 10.44 0.27 2.18
CA SER A 130 9.08 -0.26 2.13
C SER A 130 8.05 0.85 2.39
N VAL A 131 7.01 0.89 1.56
CA VAL A 131 5.92 1.88 1.70
C VAL A 131 4.55 1.22 1.65
N GLY A 132 3.74 1.36 2.70
CA GLY A 132 2.41 0.74 2.76
C GLY A 132 1.42 1.33 1.75
N PHE A 133 1.30 2.65 1.76
CA PHE A 133 0.41 3.39 0.88
C PHE A 133 1.14 4.53 0.19
N VAL A 134 1.02 4.63 -1.12
CA VAL A 134 1.46 5.79 -1.91
C VAL A 134 0.25 6.44 -2.55
N VAL A 135 -0.02 7.68 -2.15
CA VAL A 135 -1.14 8.47 -2.65
C VAL A 135 -0.59 9.73 -3.28
N ALA A 136 -0.48 9.74 -4.61
CA ALA A 136 0.26 10.74 -5.34
C ALA A 136 -0.58 11.45 -6.42
N GLY A 137 -0.46 12.77 -6.46
CA GLY A 137 -1.21 13.66 -7.36
C GLY A 137 -2.14 14.61 -6.60
N GLU A 138 -3.10 15.20 -7.29
CA GLU A 138 -3.89 16.32 -6.75
C GLU A 138 -5.22 15.87 -6.16
N GLN A 139 -5.69 16.57 -5.12
CA GLN A 139 -7.03 16.39 -4.55
C GLN A 139 -7.32 14.97 -4.08
N ASN A 140 -6.28 14.17 -3.84
CA ASN A 140 -6.42 12.79 -3.42
C ASN A 140 -6.80 12.72 -1.93
N ALA A 141 -7.45 11.64 -1.54
CA ALA A 141 -7.81 11.36 -0.16
C ALA A 141 -7.13 10.07 0.31
N PHE A 142 -6.41 10.14 1.42
CA PHE A 142 -5.98 8.97 2.18
C PHE A 142 -6.78 8.89 3.48
N ARG A 143 -7.47 7.78 3.71
CA ARG A 143 -8.30 7.56 4.91
C ARG A 143 -7.89 6.29 5.62
N ASN A 144 -7.22 6.43 6.75
CA ASN A 144 -6.87 5.31 7.60
C ASN A 144 -7.83 5.20 8.78
N LYS A 145 -8.63 4.14 8.82
CA LYS A 145 -9.46 3.75 9.97
C LYS A 145 -8.89 2.56 10.73
N GLY A 146 -8.16 1.69 10.05
CA GLY A 146 -7.44 0.58 10.68
C GLY A 146 -6.12 1.02 11.31
N ASN A 147 -5.32 0.07 11.76
CA ASN A 147 -4.02 0.37 12.35
C ASN A 147 -2.93 0.38 11.28
N ILE A 148 -1.94 1.25 11.40
CA ILE A 148 -0.71 1.22 10.60
C ILE A 148 0.48 1.07 11.55
N ASN A 149 1.13 -0.09 11.52
CA ASN A 149 2.31 -0.42 12.29
C ASN A 149 3.56 -0.30 11.41
N VAL A 150 4.49 0.57 11.78
CA VAL A 150 5.70 0.82 11.00
C VAL A 150 6.96 0.61 11.83
N SER A 151 8.01 0.06 11.21
CA SER A 151 9.30 -0.22 11.86
C SER A 151 10.42 -0.37 10.83
N LEU A 152 11.68 -0.46 11.28
CA LEU A 152 12.82 -0.84 10.43
C LEU A 152 13.02 0.05 9.18
N ASN A 153 12.86 1.37 9.35
CA ASN A 153 12.89 2.40 8.31
C ASN A 153 11.74 2.34 7.29
N GLY A 154 10.72 1.51 7.51
CA GLY A 154 9.51 1.49 6.68
C GLY A 154 8.69 2.79 6.78
N THR A 155 7.87 3.04 5.76
CA THR A 155 6.94 4.19 5.70
C THR A 155 5.49 3.72 5.60
N GLY A 156 4.65 4.09 6.57
CA GLY A 156 3.25 3.66 6.59
C GLY A 156 2.46 4.19 5.40
N ALA A 157 2.42 5.52 5.27
CA ALA A 157 1.81 6.19 4.14
C ALA A 157 2.66 7.36 3.63
N LEU A 158 2.78 7.48 2.32
CA LEU A 158 3.41 8.57 1.60
C LEU A 158 2.35 9.27 0.74
N VAL A 159 1.98 10.49 1.13
CA VAL A 159 0.99 11.31 0.42
C VAL A 159 1.72 12.49 -0.22
N SER A 160 1.78 12.52 -1.54
CA SER A 160 2.54 13.53 -2.28
C SER A 160 1.71 14.22 -3.35
N GLY A 161 1.44 15.50 -3.15
CA GLY A 161 0.76 16.33 -4.15
C GLY A 161 0.03 17.50 -3.50
N ASN A 162 -0.95 18.06 -4.19
CA ASN A 162 -1.58 19.32 -3.79
C ASN A 162 -3.03 19.12 -3.39
N THR A 163 -3.51 19.86 -2.40
CA THR A 163 -4.91 19.84 -1.94
C THR A 163 -5.37 18.44 -1.51
N SER A 164 -4.44 17.58 -1.10
CA SER A 164 -4.76 16.23 -0.64
C SER A 164 -5.34 16.26 0.78
N GLN A 165 -6.22 15.32 1.08
CA GLN A 165 -6.85 15.15 2.38
C GLN A 165 -6.38 13.85 3.03
N VAL A 166 -5.75 13.95 4.18
CA VAL A 166 -5.32 12.80 4.98
C VAL A 166 -6.17 12.74 6.23
N THR A 167 -6.86 11.63 6.45
CA THR A 167 -7.64 11.36 7.67
C THR A 167 -7.12 10.12 8.35
N LEU A 168 -6.70 10.25 9.61
CA LEU A 168 -6.17 9.16 10.43
C LEU A 168 -7.10 8.95 11.62
N ASP A 169 -8.14 8.13 11.42
CA ASP A 169 -9.11 7.75 12.45
C ASP A 169 -8.63 6.54 13.28
N GLY A 170 -7.84 5.65 12.67
CA GLY A 170 -7.18 4.54 13.36
C GLY A 170 -5.79 4.89 13.87
N ASP A 171 -5.14 3.96 14.55
CA ASP A 171 -3.85 4.21 15.19
C ASP A 171 -2.68 4.11 14.20
N ILE A 172 -1.73 5.04 14.34
CA ILE A 172 -0.42 4.98 13.69
C ILE A 172 0.61 4.62 14.76
N ASN A 173 1.20 3.43 14.65
CA ASN A 173 2.20 2.93 15.59
C ASN A 173 3.57 2.95 14.94
N VAL A 174 4.43 3.87 15.38
CA VAL A 174 5.82 3.99 14.94
C VAL A 174 6.72 3.34 15.98
N ILE A 175 7.38 2.25 15.59
CA ILE A 175 8.12 1.39 16.52
C ILE A 175 9.57 1.33 16.10
N SER A 176 10.46 1.75 17.01
CA SER A 176 11.90 1.55 16.87
C SER A 176 12.27 0.15 17.36
N VAL A 177 12.85 -0.65 16.48
CA VAL A 177 13.28 -2.05 16.74
C VAL A 177 14.65 -2.32 16.11
N GLN A 178 15.34 -3.36 16.55
CA GLN A 178 16.65 -3.74 16.01
C GLN A 178 16.53 -4.38 14.63
N ASP A 179 17.40 -3.98 13.71
CA ASP A 179 17.66 -4.69 12.47
C ASP A 179 18.57 -5.91 12.69
N SER A 180 18.92 -6.61 11.59
CA SER A 180 19.81 -7.77 11.61
C SER A 180 21.23 -7.49 12.11
N ASP A 181 21.65 -6.22 12.09
CA ASP A 181 22.96 -5.77 12.57
C ASP A 181 22.91 -5.36 14.06
N GLY A 182 21.75 -5.52 14.72
CA GLY A 182 21.52 -5.14 16.11
C GLY A 182 21.36 -3.63 16.30
N VAL A 183 21.16 -2.87 15.23
CA VAL A 183 21.00 -1.41 15.28
C VAL A 183 19.53 -1.07 15.36
N PHE A 184 19.15 -0.22 16.31
CA PHE A 184 17.76 0.27 16.38
C PHE A 184 17.45 1.21 15.22
N ARG A 185 16.42 0.86 14.46
CA ARG A 185 15.90 1.64 13.34
C ARG A 185 14.52 2.15 13.69
N GLY A 186 14.33 3.46 13.51
CA GLY A 186 13.02 4.09 13.58
C GLY A 186 12.16 3.74 12.37
N ALA A 187 11.13 4.55 12.10
CA ALA A 187 10.29 4.43 10.92
C ALA A 187 9.54 5.73 10.67
N THR A 188 8.87 5.84 9.53
CA THR A 188 8.00 6.96 9.19
C THR A 188 6.54 6.51 9.24
N GLY A 189 5.72 7.08 10.12
CA GLY A 189 4.29 6.76 10.17
C GLY A 189 3.57 7.23 8.91
N VAL A 190 3.48 8.55 8.75
CA VAL A 190 2.86 9.19 7.59
C VAL A 190 3.72 10.37 7.14
N ASN A 191 4.05 10.43 5.86
CA ASN A 191 4.73 11.55 5.22
C ASN A 191 3.74 12.25 4.28
N VAL A 192 3.56 13.56 4.44
CA VAL A 192 2.69 14.38 3.59
C VAL A 192 3.49 15.54 3.03
N SER A 193 3.55 15.65 1.71
CA SER A 193 4.32 16.68 1.00
C SER A 193 3.54 17.31 -0.15
N GLY A 194 3.90 18.55 -0.49
CA GLY A 194 3.23 19.39 -1.49
C GLY A 194 2.37 20.49 -0.86
N ASP A 195 1.55 21.16 -1.67
CA ASP A 195 0.89 22.40 -1.26
C ASP A 195 -0.56 22.19 -0.81
N SER A 196 -1.00 22.95 0.19
CA SER A 196 -2.41 22.99 0.63
C SER A 196 -3.00 21.64 1.06
N ASN A 197 -2.15 20.70 1.49
CA ASN A 197 -2.61 19.44 2.05
C ASN A 197 -3.22 19.64 3.44
N THR A 198 -4.28 18.89 3.73
CA THR A 198 -4.93 18.88 5.04
C THR A 198 -4.72 17.53 5.69
N VAL A 199 -4.26 17.52 6.95
CA VAL A 199 -4.13 16.31 7.76
C VAL A 199 -5.03 16.44 8.98
N ASN A 200 -5.96 15.49 9.13
CA ASN A 200 -6.81 15.35 10.30
C ASN A 200 -6.47 14.04 11.02
N ILE A 201 -6.17 14.13 12.31
CA ILE A 201 -5.81 12.98 13.15
C ILE A 201 -6.86 12.90 14.26
N ALA A 202 -7.69 11.86 14.19
CA ALA A 202 -8.70 11.57 15.19
C ALA A 202 -8.35 10.32 16.02
N GLY A 203 -7.57 9.38 15.46
CA GLY A 203 -6.97 8.24 16.16
C GLY A 203 -5.70 8.62 16.91
N ASN A 204 -4.95 7.63 17.38
CA ASN A 204 -3.70 7.86 18.11
C ASN A 204 -2.47 7.82 17.18
N VAL A 205 -1.44 8.60 17.54
CA VAL A 205 -0.09 8.44 17.01
C VAL A 205 0.79 7.97 18.15
N ASN A 206 1.16 6.70 18.12
CA ASN A 206 1.97 6.07 19.15
C ASN A 206 3.41 5.97 18.66
N MET A 207 4.36 6.44 19.46
CA MET A 207 5.79 6.30 19.19
C MET A 207 6.40 5.50 20.33
N SER A 208 7.05 4.38 20.00
CA SER A 208 7.63 3.48 20.98
C SER A 208 8.98 2.95 20.52
N ALA A 209 9.77 2.46 21.47
CA ALA A 209 11.05 1.84 21.21
C ALA A 209 11.27 0.70 22.21
N GLU A 210 11.74 -0.44 21.71
CA GLU A 210 12.00 -1.63 22.52
C GLU A 210 13.48 -1.69 22.95
N PHE A 211 13.98 -0.65 23.62
CA PHE A 211 15.39 -0.60 24.03
C PHE A 211 15.70 -1.53 25.20
N GLU A 212 16.68 -2.42 25.03
CA GLU A 212 17.36 -3.06 26.16
C GLU A 212 18.37 -2.09 26.82
N GLN A 213 18.76 -2.38 28.07
CA GLN A 213 19.51 -1.47 28.95
C GLN A 213 20.90 -1.02 28.43
N ASN A 214 21.41 -1.61 27.34
CA ASN A 214 22.72 -1.29 26.72
C ASN A 214 22.64 -1.10 25.18
N SER A 215 21.50 -0.66 24.68
CA SER A 215 21.22 -0.55 23.24
C SER A 215 22.10 0.47 22.51
N LEU A 216 22.60 0.11 21.32
CA LEU A 216 23.26 1.01 20.38
C LEU A 216 22.21 1.77 19.56
N ILE A 217 22.25 3.10 19.57
CA ILE A 217 21.32 3.96 18.83
C ILE A 217 22.08 4.53 17.61
N ALA A 218 21.49 4.42 16.42
CA ALA A 218 22.02 5.11 15.23
C ALA A 218 21.85 6.63 15.39
N GLY A 219 22.94 7.37 15.18
CA GLY A 219 22.96 8.84 15.18
C GLY A 219 22.57 9.45 13.85
#